data_AF-A0A5B9WEJ8-F1
#
_entry.id   AF-A0A5B9WEJ8-F1
#
_cell.length_a   1.000
_cell.length_b   1.000
_cell.length_c   1.000
_cell.angle_alpha   90.00
_cell.angle_beta   90.00
_cell.angle_gamma   90.00
#
_symmetry.space_group_name_H-M   'P 1'
#
loop_
_entity.id
_entity.type
_entity.pdbx_description
1 polymer ?
#
loop_
_entity_poly.entity_id
_entity_poly.type
_entity_poly.pdbx_seq_one_letter_code
_entity_poly.pdbx_strand_id
1 'polypeptide(L)'
;MNRTIASTAGESTLHGTVPGGPGTDPLSWDWDRLHDLVQQRLGRLRQGVLAEEPAARCEVGRTSTPGFPLFSCLAFYHLDGGDFDPIVAGLTIFRPAGDVRVEGELSGDESGHVYFDDGCTLRVAAEPGAVERAVVAIADRLADQSRIVIDAIRRRIPQAVER
;
A
#
# COMPACT_ATOMS: atom_id res chain seq x y z
N MET A 1 51.70 14.18 60.43
CA MET A 1 52.26 14.20 59.06
C MET A 1 51.07 14.25 58.11
N ASN A 2 50.62 15.44 57.74
CA ASN A 2 50.88 16.15 56.47
C ASN A 2 49.99 15.70 55.29
N ARG A 3 48.97 16.55 55.04
CA ARG A 3 48.38 17.03 53.77
C ARG A 3 48.66 16.24 52.48
N THR A 4 47.63 16.02 51.65
CA THR A 4 47.33 16.86 50.45
C THR A 4 46.16 16.28 49.63
N ILE A 5 45.37 17.21 49.09
CA ILE A 5 44.14 17.11 48.27
C ILE A 5 44.50 17.16 46.77
N ALA A 6 43.75 16.44 45.92
CA ALA A 6 43.46 16.76 44.51
C ALA A 6 42.46 15.69 43.99
N SER A 7 41.15 15.94 43.98
CA SER A 7 40.38 16.55 42.87
C SER A 7 41.08 16.59 41.51
N THR A 8 40.60 15.79 40.56
CA THR A 8 40.64 16.14 39.15
C THR A 8 39.40 15.58 38.47
N ALA A 9 38.54 16.51 38.04
CA ALA A 9 37.49 16.26 37.08
C ALA A 9 38.11 15.78 35.76
N GLY A 10 37.44 14.83 35.13
CA GLY A 10 37.75 14.34 33.81
C GLY A 10 36.45 13.98 33.10
N GLU A 11 35.63 14.99 32.81
CA GLU A 11 34.71 14.93 31.69
C GLU A 11 35.51 14.53 30.45
N SER A 12 35.25 13.33 29.95
CA SER A 12 35.62 12.94 28.59
C SER A 12 34.36 12.43 27.90
N THR A 13 33.60 13.42 27.45
CA THR A 13 32.75 13.33 26.27
C THR A 13 33.58 12.76 25.13
N LEU A 14 33.36 11.49 24.80
CA LEU A 14 33.58 11.00 23.44
C LEU A 14 32.28 10.44 22.93
N HIS A 15 31.57 11.34 22.26
CA HIS A 15 30.65 11.08 21.16
C HIS A 15 31.12 9.90 20.33
N GLY A 16 30.54 8.72 20.59
CA GLY A 16 30.33 7.72 19.56
C GLY A 16 29.18 8.18 18.67
N THR A 17 29.38 9.28 17.92
CA THR A 17 28.55 9.61 16.78
C THR A 17 28.78 8.50 15.77
N VAL A 18 27.90 7.50 15.77
CA VAL A 18 27.75 6.62 14.62
C VAL A 18 27.43 7.57 13.46
N PRO A 19 28.24 7.60 12.38
CA PRO A 19 27.90 8.42 11.23
C PRO A 19 26.62 7.87 10.63
N GLY A 20 25.49 8.46 11.01
CA GLY A 20 24.27 8.47 10.23
C GLY A 20 24.53 9.28 8.98
N GLY A 21 25.32 8.71 8.06
CA GLY A 21 25.24 9.11 6.67
C GLY A 21 23.79 8.90 6.22
N PRO A 22 23.26 9.72 5.30
CA PRO A 22 22.05 9.36 4.59
C PRO A 22 22.38 8.03 3.89
N GLY A 23 21.97 6.92 4.50
CA GLY A 23 21.99 5.62 3.86
C GLY A 23 21.08 5.78 2.67
N THR A 24 21.67 6.07 1.51
CA THR A 24 21.05 5.84 0.23
C THR A 24 20.73 4.36 0.23
N ASP A 25 19.51 4.04 0.63
CA ASP A 25 18.97 2.70 0.55
C ASP A 25 19.26 2.23 -0.89
N PRO A 26 20.12 1.22 -1.09
CA PRO A 26 20.65 0.87 -2.41
C PRO A 26 19.55 0.37 -3.38
N LEU A 27 18.31 0.33 -2.91
CA LEU A 27 17.10 0.01 -3.65
C LEU A 27 16.07 1.12 -3.49
N SER A 28 16.43 2.38 -3.76
CA SER A 28 15.44 3.45 -3.94
C SER A 28 14.62 3.12 -5.20
N TRP A 29 13.58 2.30 -5.06
CA TRP A 29 12.66 2.05 -6.14
C TRP A 29 11.94 3.34 -6.49
N ASP A 30 11.64 3.46 -7.78
CA ASP A 30 10.81 4.53 -8.29
C ASP A 30 9.35 4.23 -7.93
N TRP A 31 8.95 4.64 -6.72
CA TRP A 31 7.61 4.42 -6.20
C TRP A 31 6.53 5.11 -7.01
N ASP A 32 6.87 6.24 -7.64
CA ASP A 32 5.96 6.98 -8.51
C ASP A 32 5.68 6.17 -9.77
N ARG A 33 6.73 5.63 -10.40
CA ARG A 33 6.57 4.72 -11.53
C ARG A 33 5.78 3.46 -11.17
N LEU A 34 6.02 2.86 -10.00
CA LEU A 34 5.25 1.68 -9.57
C LEU A 34 3.78 2.04 -9.35
N HIS A 35 3.48 3.19 -8.75
CA HIS A 35 2.11 3.69 -8.60
C HIS A 35 1.45 3.89 -9.96
N ASP A 36 2.12 4.57 -10.90
CA ASP A 36 1.60 4.81 -12.25
C ASP A 36 1.30 3.52 -13.00
N LEU A 37 2.16 2.50 -12.86
CA LEU A 37 1.92 1.17 -13.43
C LEU A 37 0.67 0.53 -12.84
N VAL A 38 0.50 0.56 -11.52
CA VAL A 38 -0.72 0.05 -10.86
C VAL A 38 -1.95 0.79 -11.39
N GLN A 39 -1.92 2.11 -11.39
CA GLN A 39 -3.07 2.94 -11.80
C GLN A 39 -3.42 2.76 -13.28
N GLN A 40 -2.42 2.59 -14.14
CA GLN A 40 -2.66 2.24 -15.55
C GLN A 40 -3.42 0.91 -15.67
N ARG A 41 -3.07 -0.11 -14.88
CA ARG A 41 -3.76 -1.41 -14.91
C ARG A 41 -5.14 -1.36 -14.29
N LEU A 42 -5.28 -0.74 -13.11
CA LEU A 42 -6.57 -0.52 -12.46
C LEU A 42 -7.49 0.41 -13.27
N GLY A 43 -6.94 1.22 -14.18
CA GLY A 43 -7.72 1.98 -15.16
C GLY A 43 -8.64 1.08 -16.03
N ARG A 44 -8.25 -0.16 -16.31
CA ARG A 44 -9.14 -1.14 -16.99
C ARG A 44 -10.27 -1.61 -16.09
N LEU A 45 -10.00 -1.82 -14.79
CA LEU A 45 -11.04 -2.12 -13.80
C LEU A 45 -12.08 -1.01 -13.79
N ARG A 46 -11.61 0.24 -13.67
CA ARG A 46 -12.46 1.44 -13.70
C ARG A 46 -13.33 1.48 -14.95
N GLN A 47 -12.74 1.29 -16.13
CA GLN A 47 -13.48 1.29 -17.39
C GLN A 47 -14.54 0.20 -17.43
N GLY A 48 -14.22 -1.03 -16.98
CA GLY A 48 -15.16 -2.14 -16.92
C GLY A 48 -16.32 -1.87 -15.97
N VAL A 49 -16.04 -1.31 -14.79
CA VAL A 49 -17.09 -0.95 -13.81
C VAL A 49 -17.97 0.17 -14.36
N LEU A 50 -17.40 1.27 -14.86
CA LEU A 50 -18.18 2.42 -15.34
C LEU A 50 -18.99 2.12 -16.61
N ALA A 51 -18.62 1.10 -17.38
CA ALA A 51 -19.41 0.66 -18.52
C ALA A 51 -20.75 0.06 -18.11
N GLU A 52 -20.81 -0.62 -16.96
CA GLU A 52 -22.04 -1.26 -16.44
C GLU A 52 -22.70 -0.48 -15.30
N GLU A 53 -21.94 0.30 -14.55
CA GLU A 53 -22.39 1.17 -13.46
C GLU A 53 -21.94 2.63 -13.71
N PRO A 54 -22.54 3.35 -14.68
CA PRO A 54 -22.11 4.71 -15.03
C PRO A 54 -22.29 5.74 -13.90
N ALA A 55 -23.14 5.41 -12.93
CA ALA A 55 -23.37 6.23 -11.75
C ALA A 55 -22.37 5.94 -10.61
N ALA A 56 -21.45 4.98 -10.74
CA ALA A 56 -20.41 4.80 -9.75
C ALA A 56 -19.42 5.98 -9.79
N ARG A 57 -19.04 6.49 -8.62
CA ARG A 57 -17.87 7.38 -8.49
C ARG A 57 -16.62 6.54 -8.24
N CYS A 58 -15.49 7.06 -8.67
CA CYS A 58 -14.23 6.35 -8.56
C CYS A 58 -13.09 7.32 -8.26
N GLU A 59 -12.31 7.02 -7.22
CA GLU A 59 -11.19 7.86 -6.77
C GLU A 59 -9.90 7.04 -6.70
N VAL A 60 -8.80 7.69 -7.10
CA VAL A 60 -7.47 7.10 -7.04
C VAL A 60 -6.84 7.46 -5.71
N GLY A 61 -6.26 6.47 -5.03
CA GLY A 61 -5.58 6.65 -3.76
C GLY A 61 -4.13 6.17 -3.78
N ARG A 62 -3.32 6.79 -2.92
CA ARG A 62 -1.95 6.37 -2.65
C ARG A 62 -1.61 6.65 -1.19
N THR A 63 -0.95 5.69 -0.54
CA THR A 63 -0.42 5.85 0.81
C THR A 63 0.98 5.26 0.88
N SER A 64 1.85 5.84 1.71
CA SER A 64 3.21 5.35 1.92
C SER A 64 3.53 5.42 3.42
N THR A 65 4.05 4.34 3.97
CA THR A 65 4.51 4.26 5.36
C THR A 65 5.84 3.52 5.45
N PRO A 66 6.57 3.60 6.57
CA PRO A 66 7.78 2.81 6.76
C PRO A 66 7.57 1.29 6.69
N GLY A 67 6.37 0.79 7.03
CA GLY A 67 6.06 -0.64 7.03
C GLY A 67 5.56 -1.18 5.68
N PHE A 68 4.92 -0.34 4.88
CA PHE A 68 4.51 -0.63 3.50
C PHE A 68 4.82 0.61 2.64
N PRO A 69 5.96 0.61 1.94
CA PRO A 69 6.41 1.79 1.20
C PRO A 69 5.46 2.23 0.09
N LEU A 70 4.60 1.34 -0.42
CA LEU A 70 3.54 1.72 -1.36
C LEU A 70 2.26 0.95 -1.07
N PHE A 71 1.19 1.70 -0.85
CA PHE A 71 -0.17 1.28 -1.11
C PHE A 71 -0.72 2.14 -2.25
N SER A 72 -1.23 1.49 -3.30
CA SER A 72 -1.84 2.14 -4.45
C SER A 72 -3.21 1.53 -4.66
N CYS A 73 -4.25 2.36 -4.72
CA CYS A 73 -5.61 1.85 -4.77
C CYS A 73 -6.53 2.64 -5.71
N LEU A 74 -7.68 2.03 -5.96
CA LEU A 74 -8.81 2.61 -6.67
C LEU A 74 -10.08 2.31 -5.85
N ALA A 75 -10.73 3.34 -5.33
CA ALA A 75 -11.95 3.22 -4.54
C ALA A 75 -13.20 3.50 -5.41
N PHE A 76 -14.26 2.73 -5.20
CA PHE A 76 -15.55 2.87 -5.87
C PHE A 76 -16.63 3.23 -4.86
N TYR A 77 -17.31 4.35 -5.11
CA TYR A 77 -18.35 4.91 -4.26
C TYR A 77 -19.70 4.86 -4.95
N HIS A 78 -20.75 4.72 -4.14
CA HIS A 78 -22.13 4.83 -4.62
C HIS A 78 -22.61 6.30 -4.55
N LEU A 79 -23.40 6.72 -5.54
CA LEU A 79 -23.83 8.12 -5.71
C LEU A 79 -25.21 8.46 -5.13
N ASP A 80 -25.96 7.49 -4.64
CA ASP A 80 -27.34 7.69 -4.20
C ASP A 80 -27.48 8.29 -2.79
N GLY A 81 -26.37 8.73 -2.17
CA GLY A 81 -26.37 9.44 -0.90
C GLY A 81 -26.60 8.54 0.33
N GLY A 82 -26.52 7.22 0.17
CA GLY A 82 -26.42 6.29 1.31
C GLY A 82 -24.98 6.12 1.78
N ASP A 83 -24.81 5.94 3.09
CA ASP A 83 -23.54 5.54 3.73
C ASP A 83 -23.27 4.06 3.44
N PHE A 84 -22.83 3.78 2.21
CA PHE A 84 -22.41 2.44 1.78
C PHE A 84 -20.90 2.32 1.82
N ASP A 85 -20.44 1.12 2.17
CA ASP A 85 -19.02 0.82 2.26
C ASP A 85 -18.36 0.90 0.86
N PRO A 86 -17.38 1.81 0.65
CA PRO A 86 -16.67 1.89 -0.62
C PRO A 86 -15.92 0.60 -0.93
N ILE A 87 -15.90 0.23 -2.21
CA ILE A 87 -15.12 -0.94 -2.66
C ILE A 87 -13.74 -0.48 -3.09
N VAL A 88 -12.70 -0.98 -2.45
CA VAL A 88 -11.30 -0.63 -2.70
C VAL A 88 -10.62 -1.77 -3.43
N ALA A 89 -10.09 -1.46 -4.62
CA ALA A 89 -9.11 -2.31 -5.29
C ALA A 89 -7.71 -1.81 -4.93
N GLY A 90 -7.01 -2.52 -4.06
CA GLY A 90 -5.74 -2.11 -3.47
C GLY A 90 -4.58 -3.01 -3.86
N LEU A 91 -3.39 -2.44 -3.95
CA LEU A 91 -2.12 -3.16 -4.01
C LEU A 91 -1.13 -2.56 -3.02
N THR A 92 -0.58 -3.41 -2.16
CA THR A 92 0.40 -3.09 -1.13
C THR A 92 1.74 -3.77 -1.44
N ILE A 93 2.82 -3.01 -1.37
CA ILE A 93 4.19 -3.52 -1.45
C ILE A 93 4.80 -3.50 -0.05
N PHE A 94 5.18 -4.66 0.45
CA PHE A 94 5.93 -4.85 1.68
C PHE A 94 7.38 -5.21 1.37
N ARG A 95 8.30 -4.71 2.19
CA ARG A 95 9.73 -4.97 2.06
C ARG A 95 10.31 -5.53 3.37
N PRO A 96 9.99 -6.78 3.73
CA PRO A 96 10.70 -7.46 4.82
C PRO A 96 12.18 -7.68 4.43
N ALA A 97 13.02 -8.05 5.40
CA ALA A 97 14.45 -8.23 5.15
C ALA A 97 14.69 -9.38 4.15
N GLY A 98 15.13 -9.05 2.93
CA GLY A 98 15.64 -9.99 1.93
C GLY A 98 14.68 -10.35 0.79
N ASP A 99 13.39 -10.12 0.93
CA ASP A 99 12.40 -10.31 -0.14
C ASP A 99 11.41 -9.13 -0.24
N VAL A 100 10.61 -9.13 -1.31
CA VAL A 100 9.52 -8.19 -1.52
C VAL A 100 8.25 -8.97 -1.64
N ARG A 101 7.25 -8.57 -0.86
CA ARG A 101 5.92 -9.16 -0.91
C ARG A 101 4.96 -8.13 -1.50
N VAL A 102 4.34 -8.49 -2.61
CA VAL A 102 3.31 -7.70 -3.27
C VAL A 102 1.98 -8.39 -2.99
N GLU A 103 1.06 -7.68 -2.33
CA GLU A 103 -0.27 -8.17 -2.00
C GLU A 103 -1.30 -7.26 -2.66
N GLY A 104 -2.35 -7.84 -3.23
CA GLY A 104 -3.47 -7.09 -3.77
C GLY A 104 -4.78 -7.69 -3.28
N GLU A 105 -5.82 -6.86 -3.23
CA GLU A 105 -7.14 -7.28 -2.78
C GLU A 105 -8.23 -6.37 -3.35
N LEU A 106 -9.45 -6.92 -3.41
CA LEU A 106 -10.69 -6.16 -3.43
C LEU A 106 -11.35 -6.27 -2.07
N SER A 107 -11.49 -5.17 -1.36
CA SER A 107 -12.06 -5.13 -0.02
C SER A 107 -13.04 -3.96 0.16
N GLY A 108 -13.92 -4.06 1.15
CA GLY A 108 -14.68 -2.91 1.64
C GLY A 108 -13.77 -2.03 2.51
N ASP A 109 -13.75 -0.72 2.27
CA ASP A 109 -12.86 0.23 2.94
C ASP A 109 -13.04 0.23 4.46
N GLU A 110 -14.30 0.27 4.91
CA GLU A 110 -14.65 0.36 6.32
C GLU A 110 -14.97 -1.00 6.93
N SER A 111 -15.66 -1.88 6.19
CA SER A 111 -16.03 -3.20 6.73
C SER A 111 -14.85 -4.17 6.79
N GLY A 112 -13.80 -3.94 5.99
CA GLY A 112 -12.72 -4.89 5.78
C GLY A 112 -13.17 -6.19 5.10
N HIS A 113 -14.39 -6.25 4.55
CA HIS A 113 -14.88 -7.45 3.88
C HIS A 113 -14.08 -7.69 2.60
N VAL A 114 -13.39 -8.83 2.52
CA VAL A 114 -12.60 -9.21 1.35
C VAL A 114 -13.52 -9.87 0.31
N TYR A 115 -13.64 -9.23 -0.84
CA TYR A 115 -14.38 -9.74 -2.00
C TYR A 115 -13.49 -10.60 -2.90
N PHE A 116 -12.19 -10.33 -2.92
CA PHE A 116 -11.22 -11.07 -3.72
C PHE A 116 -9.78 -10.85 -3.24
N ASP A 117 -9.10 -11.92 -2.88
CA ASP A 117 -7.66 -11.95 -2.56
C ASP A 117 -6.93 -13.17 -3.16
N ASP A 118 -7.66 -14.08 -3.81
CA ASP A 118 -7.11 -15.36 -4.26
C ASP A 118 -6.02 -15.17 -5.33
N GLY A 119 -4.86 -15.76 -5.06
CA GLY A 119 -3.67 -15.60 -5.88
C GLY A 119 -3.10 -14.18 -5.90
N CYS A 120 -3.59 -13.22 -5.11
CA CYS A 120 -3.09 -11.84 -5.17
C CYS A 120 -1.88 -11.56 -4.29
N THR A 121 -1.15 -12.60 -3.86
CA THR A 121 0.11 -12.46 -3.11
C THR A 121 1.27 -13.07 -3.89
N LEU A 122 2.33 -12.29 -4.11
CA LEU A 122 3.59 -12.75 -4.70
C LEU A 122 4.77 -12.34 -3.82
N ARG A 123 5.71 -13.26 -3.63
CA ARG A 123 7.03 -12.98 -3.05
C ARG A 123 8.08 -13.04 -4.14
N VAL A 124 8.89 -12.00 -4.25
CA VAL A 124 9.94 -11.87 -5.26
C VAL A 124 11.24 -11.37 -4.65
N ALA A 125 12.35 -11.62 -5.33
CA ALA A 125 13.63 -11.00 -4.99
C ALA A 125 13.52 -9.48 -5.02
N ALA A 126 14.30 -8.79 -4.18
CA ALA A 126 14.35 -7.33 -4.10
C ALA A 126 15.09 -6.68 -5.30
N GLU A 127 14.85 -7.19 -6.49
CA GLU A 127 15.38 -6.70 -7.76
C GLU A 127 14.31 -5.86 -8.47
N PRO A 128 14.63 -4.64 -8.97
CA PRO A 128 13.63 -3.74 -9.55
C PRO A 128 12.73 -4.40 -10.61
N GLY A 129 13.32 -5.19 -11.51
CA GLY A 129 12.55 -5.88 -12.55
C GLY A 129 11.63 -6.99 -12.03
N ALA A 130 11.97 -7.63 -10.91
CA ALA A 130 11.13 -8.66 -10.31
C ALA A 130 9.91 -8.05 -9.60
N VAL A 131 10.13 -6.93 -8.88
CA VAL A 131 9.06 -6.17 -8.22
C VAL A 131 8.08 -5.60 -9.24
N GLU A 132 8.58 -4.96 -10.31
CA GLU A 132 7.73 -4.40 -11.36
C GLU A 132 6.84 -5.46 -12.00
N ARG A 133 7.39 -6.65 -12.32
CA ARG A 133 6.61 -7.77 -12.86
C ARG A 133 5.55 -8.28 -11.89
N ALA A 134 5.89 -8.39 -10.60
CA ALA A 134 4.93 -8.81 -9.58
C ALA A 134 3.79 -7.80 -9.44
N VAL A 135 4.12 -6.50 -9.40
CA VAL A 135 3.15 -5.41 -9.36
C VAL A 135 2.20 -5.45 -10.55
N VAL A 136 2.75 -5.56 -11.77
CA VAL A 136 1.93 -5.66 -12.99
C VAL A 136 1.04 -6.91 -12.95
N ALA A 137 1.59 -8.07 -12.57
CA ALA A 137 0.82 -9.32 -12.52
C ALA A 137 -0.35 -9.27 -11.52
N ILE A 138 -0.15 -8.69 -10.33
CA ILE A 138 -1.22 -8.53 -9.34
C ILE A 138 -2.24 -7.48 -9.80
N ALA A 139 -1.79 -6.33 -10.31
CA ALA A 139 -2.69 -5.29 -10.78
C ALA A 139 -3.52 -5.75 -12.01
N ASP A 140 -2.96 -6.59 -12.88
CA ASP A 140 -3.69 -7.23 -13.97
C ASP A 140 -4.79 -8.17 -13.43
N ARG A 141 -4.48 -9.00 -12.42
CA ARG A 141 -5.48 -9.89 -11.80
C ARG A 141 -6.64 -9.13 -11.21
N LEU A 142 -6.36 -8.04 -10.47
CA LEU A 142 -7.40 -7.16 -9.93
C LEU A 142 -8.21 -6.49 -11.05
N ALA A 143 -7.55 -6.09 -12.13
CA ALA A 143 -8.22 -5.44 -13.26
C ALA A 143 -9.24 -6.34 -13.98
N ASP A 144 -9.04 -7.66 -13.94
CA ASP A 144 -9.95 -8.63 -14.54
C ASP A 144 -11.20 -8.90 -13.67
N GLN A 145 -11.30 -8.32 -12.47
CA GLN A 145 -12.38 -8.57 -11.50
C GLN A 145 -13.53 -7.55 -11.54
N SER A 146 -13.79 -6.89 -12.68
CA SER A 146 -14.85 -5.87 -12.78
C SER A 146 -16.22 -6.37 -12.32
N ARG A 147 -16.56 -7.63 -12.63
CA ARG A 147 -17.83 -8.24 -12.20
C ARG A 147 -17.97 -8.34 -10.68
N ILE A 148 -16.90 -8.66 -9.96
CA ILE A 148 -16.93 -8.74 -8.50
C ILE A 148 -17.22 -7.36 -7.91
N VAL A 149 -16.56 -6.31 -8.44
CA VAL A 149 -16.79 -4.93 -8.00
C VAL A 149 -18.23 -4.48 -8.31
N ILE A 150 -18.74 -4.75 -9.51
CA ILE A 150 -20.12 -4.43 -9.90
C ILE A 150 -21.13 -5.13 -8.97
N ASP A 151 -20.94 -6.42 -8.72
CA ASP A 151 -21.80 -7.19 -7.82
C ASP A 151 -21.75 -6.64 -6.40
N ALA A 152 -20.56 -6.26 -5.90
CA ALA A 152 -20.39 -5.66 -4.59
C ALA A 152 -21.12 -4.31 -4.48
N ILE A 153 -20.95 -3.43 -5.47
CA ILE A 153 -21.67 -2.14 -5.57
C ILE A 153 -23.19 -2.36 -5.54
N ARG A 154 -23.69 -3.33 -6.31
CA ARG A 154 -25.14 -3.64 -6.38
C ARG A 154 -25.69 -4.26 -5.10
N ARG A 155 -24.89 -5.04 -4.37
CA ARG A 155 -25.30 -5.68 -3.10
C ARG A 155 -25.48 -4.68 -1.96
N ARG A 156 -24.84 -3.50 -2.04
CA ARG A 156 -25.03 -2.39 -1.09
C ARG A 156 -24.81 -2.81 0.37
N ILE A 157 -23.62 -3.33 0.68
CA ILE A 157 -23.28 -3.66 2.08
C ILE A 157 -23.24 -2.33 2.88
N PRO A 158 -24.06 -2.19 3.93
CA PRO A 158 -24.02 -1.00 4.78
C PRO A 158 -22.65 -0.88 5.46
N GLN A 159 -22.22 0.36 5.68
CA GLN A 159 -21.05 0.63 6.53
C GLN A 159 -21.23 -0.02 7.91
N ALA A 160 -20.14 -0.54 8.46
CA ALA A 160 -20.17 -1.08 9.81
C ALA A 160 -20.41 0.08 10.79
N VAL A 161 -21.61 0.13 11.38
CA VAL A 161 -21.93 1.14 12.40
C VAL A 161 -21.05 0.87 13.62
N GLU A 162 -20.03 1.71 13.85
CA GLU A 162 -19.25 1.70 15.09
C GLU A 162 -20.23 1.81 16.27
N ARG A 163 -20.16 0.84 17.18
CA ARG A 163 -20.95 0.81 18.42
C ARG A 163 -20.16 1.34 19.59
#